data_AF-A0AAD1VND0-F1
#
_entry.id   AF-A0AAD1VND0-F1
#
_cell.length_a   1.000
_cell.length_b   1.000
_cell.length_c   1.000
_cell.angle_alpha   90.00
_cell.angle_beta   90.00
_cell.angle_gamma   90.00
#
_symmetry.space_group_name_H-M   'P 1'
#
loop_
_entity.id
_entity.type
_entity.pdbx_description
1 polymer ?
#
loop_
_entity_poly.entity_id
_entity_poly.type
_entity_poly.pdbx_seq_one_letter_code
_entity_poly.pdbx_strand_id
1 'polypeptide(L)'
;MPCGQTIVDRLLFGKWKYEKADGTPVFVAARSAVKNKTSYEDVPEYNGRLNLSENYTLFISDAKISDEKRFVCMLVTEENVFEEPTVVKVFKPPSTPVIINQPTFMETGKLNKVGECVAMESYPDGNITWYRNGKILEPVDEVISIEYIKARNSTSGLHNMQSSLQYMATKDDIDAEFSCKVTYSMPNGQISSESDLAVFDIYYPTEKVTIQVHSPRKTIKEGDNITLKCIGNGNPPPQQFLYYPPGQVEGITGSSTYPITDIQRNASGDYKCSLLNKNMIASTTVTVHYLDLFLTPSGEITKEIGDTLSVTCRASASKDVSVTWMKDHKTLLQPSFKNLQYHDSGLYECETVLSEVDGLRRKETLNLIVEGNPRLKLSKKVNSDGKRKTIIYEVEGFPRPEVQCTSMSNGLFLNKTDERPLGNAKYSAEIIISPEENVTIVCTAENRLGREIRSLNVSAKDNNDNAKLIIGIVVGLLLAALVAGLAYWIYMKKSSSASKHVGKELGNTEENKKLEENNHKSEA
;
A
#
# COMPACT_ATOMS: atom_id res chain seq x y z
N MET A 1 -74.37 -29.39 -26.92
CA MET A 1 -75.56 -28.63 -26.49
C MET A 1 -76.66 -29.62 -26.14
N PRO A 2 -76.91 -29.87 -24.84
CA PRO A 2 -77.98 -30.76 -24.42
C PRO A 2 -79.35 -30.16 -24.78
N CYS A 3 -80.30 -31.02 -25.16
CA CYS A 3 -81.68 -30.62 -25.43
C CYS A 3 -82.54 -30.82 -24.16
N GLY A 4 -82.23 -30.08 -23.09
CA GLY A 4 -82.92 -30.19 -21.80
C GLY A 4 -82.81 -31.56 -21.11
N GLN A 5 -83.48 -31.71 -19.95
CA GLN A 5 -83.50 -32.94 -19.13
C GLN A 5 -84.91 -33.50 -18.88
N THR A 6 -85.94 -33.03 -19.56
CA THR A 6 -87.30 -33.52 -19.38
C THR A 6 -87.61 -34.69 -20.31
N ILE A 7 -88.03 -35.82 -19.74
CA ILE A 7 -88.67 -36.91 -20.49
C ILE A 7 -89.99 -36.36 -21.02
N VAL A 8 -90.08 -36.18 -22.34
CA VAL A 8 -91.32 -35.74 -23.00
C VAL A 8 -92.12 -36.98 -23.40
N ASP A 9 -93.27 -37.20 -22.75
CA ASP A 9 -94.17 -38.30 -23.08
C ASP A 9 -94.71 -38.13 -24.52
N ARG A 10 -94.81 -39.24 -25.25
CA ARG A 10 -95.24 -39.29 -26.67
C ARG A 10 -94.45 -38.37 -27.63
N LEU A 11 -93.13 -38.27 -27.43
CA LEU A 11 -92.24 -37.55 -28.34
C LEU A 11 -92.30 -38.12 -29.76
N LEU A 12 -92.49 -37.26 -30.77
CA LEU A 12 -92.50 -37.64 -32.19
C LEU A 12 -91.11 -37.45 -32.83
N PHE A 13 -90.53 -36.28 -32.64
CA PHE A 13 -89.19 -35.93 -33.11
C PHE A 13 -88.60 -34.77 -32.32
N GLY A 14 -87.27 -34.74 -32.24
CA GLY A 14 -86.49 -33.59 -31.80
C GLY A 14 -85.85 -32.89 -32.99
N LYS A 15 -85.84 -31.56 -32.99
CA LYS A 15 -85.25 -30.72 -34.03
C LYS A 15 -84.35 -29.65 -33.43
N TRP A 16 -83.30 -29.30 -34.16
CA TRP A 16 -82.46 -28.15 -33.85
C TRP A 16 -82.56 -27.12 -34.97
N LYS A 17 -82.73 -25.86 -34.57
CA LYS A 17 -82.60 -24.70 -35.42
C LYS A 17 -81.58 -23.73 -34.80
N TYR A 18 -80.97 -22.87 -35.61
CA TYR A 18 -80.38 -21.63 -35.10
C TYR A 18 -81.15 -20.43 -35.65
N GLU A 19 -81.10 -19.33 -34.92
CA GLU A 19 -81.71 -18.07 -35.34
C GLU A 19 -80.65 -17.16 -35.96
N LYS A 20 -80.95 -16.65 -37.16
CA LYS A 20 -80.17 -15.58 -37.79
C LYS A 20 -80.37 -14.26 -37.03
N ALA A 21 -79.52 -13.27 -37.31
CA ALA A 21 -79.62 -11.94 -36.70
C ALA A 21 -80.95 -11.23 -37.00
N ASP A 22 -81.63 -11.59 -38.09
CA ASP A 22 -82.96 -11.10 -38.49
C ASP A 22 -84.13 -11.88 -37.83
N GLY A 23 -83.82 -12.85 -36.96
CA GLY A 23 -84.81 -13.72 -36.31
C GLY A 23 -85.27 -14.91 -37.15
N THR A 24 -84.78 -15.05 -38.39
CA THR A 24 -85.17 -16.16 -39.26
C THR A 24 -84.58 -17.48 -38.75
N PRO A 25 -85.40 -18.53 -38.58
CA PRO A 25 -84.91 -19.84 -38.16
C PRO A 25 -84.28 -20.61 -39.32
N VAL A 26 -83.14 -21.25 -39.08
CA VAL A 26 -82.52 -22.22 -39.98
C VAL A 26 -82.43 -23.55 -39.27
N PHE A 27 -83.15 -24.55 -39.78
CA PHE A 27 -83.08 -25.92 -39.27
C PHE A 27 -81.77 -26.58 -39.69
N VAL A 28 -81.17 -27.36 -38.79
CA VAL A 28 -79.85 -27.97 -39.03
C VAL A 28 -79.85 -29.48 -38.83
N ALA A 29 -80.66 -30.00 -37.90
CA ALA A 29 -80.72 -31.42 -37.60
C ALA A 29 -82.09 -31.81 -37.03
N ALA A 30 -82.52 -33.04 -37.30
CA ALA A 30 -83.71 -33.63 -36.73
C ALA A 30 -83.48 -35.11 -36.42
N ARG A 31 -84.12 -35.62 -35.37
CA ARG A 31 -84.15 -37.06 -35.06
C ARG A 31 -85.57 -37.50 -34.75
N SER A 32 -86.02 -38.55 -35.42
CA SER A 32 -87.32 -39.16 -35.14
C SER A 32 -87.22 -40.09 -33.94
N ALA A 33 -88.10 -39.90 -32.94
CA ALA A 33 -88.23 -40.81 -31.81
C ALA A 33 -88.81 -42.17 -32.26
N VAL A 34 -89.75 -42.14 -33.21
CA VAL A 34 -90.46 -43.33 -33.70
C VAL A 34 -89.59 -44.17 -34.64
N LYS A 35 -88.84 -43.54 -35.54
CA LYS A 35 -88.02 -44.23 -36.56
C LYS A 35 -86.56 -44.45 -36.15
N ASN A 36 -86.17 -43.92 -35.00
CA ASN A 36 -84.78 -43.86 -34.53
C ASN A 36 -83.77 -43.42 -35.62
N LYS A 37 -84.18 -42.45 -36.45
CA LYS A 37 -83.40 -41.98 -37.61
C LYS A 37 -83.08 -40.50 -37.45
N THR A 38 -81.82 -40.15 -37.67
CA THR A 38 -81.33 -38.77 -37.73
C THR A 38 -81.28 -38.29 -39.18
N SER A 39 -81.63 -37.03 -39.40
CA SER A 39 -81.48 -36.31 -40.65
C SER A 39 -80.81 -34.96 -40.41
N TYR A 40 -79.96 -34.53 -41.33
CA TYR A 40 -79.30 -33.23 -41.30
C TYR A 40 -79.78 -32.41 -42.49
N GLU A 41 -80.01 -31.13 -42.27
CA GLU A 41 -80.38 -30.21 -43.35
C GLU A 41 -79.13 -29.79 -44.14
N ASP A 42 -79.30 -29.48 -45.42
CA ASP A 42 -78.20 -29.04 -46.29
C ASP A 42 -77.83 -27.58 -45.99
N VAL A 43 -77.05 -27.41 -44.93
CA VAL A 43 -76.52 -26.12 -44.49
C VAL A 43 -75.00 -26.13 -44.67
N PRO A 44 -74.46 -25.46 -45.71
CA PRO A 44 -73.05 -25.60 -46.11
C PRO A 44 -72.04 -25.33 -44.99
N GLU A 45 -72.31 -24.39 -44.08
CA GLU A 45 -71.43 -24.04 -42.95
C GLU A 45 -71.29 -25.18 -41.90
N TYR A 46 -72.20 -26.16 -41.91
CA TYR A 46 -72.26 -27.25 -40.95
C TYR A 46 -72.01 -28.64 -41.55
N ASN A 47 -71.75 -28.72 -42.86
CA ASN A 47 -71.53 -29.99 -43.53
C ASN A 47 -70.39 -30.79 -42.87
N GLY A 48 -70.68 -32.00 -42.42
CA GLY A 48 -69.73 -32.89 -41.73
C GLY A 48 -69.33 -32.47 -40.30
N ARG A 49 -69.88 -31.39 -39.74
CA ARG A 49 -69.54 -30.90 -38.38
C ARG A 49 -70.60 -31.18 -37.32
N LEU A 50 -71.81 -31.57 -37.72
CA LEU A 50 -72.91 -31.83 -36.78
C LEU A 50 -73.03 -33.30 -36.44
N ASN A 51 -73.27 -33.57 -35.16
CA ASN A 51 -73.69 -34.89 -34.70
C ASN A 51 -74.84 -34.75 -33.71
N LEU A 52 -75.96 -35.42 -33.97
CA LEU A 52 -77.12 -35.46 -33.10
C LEU A 52 -77.26 -36.84 -32.46
N SER A 53 -76.98 -36.88 -31.15
CA SER A 53 -77.02 -38.09 -30.33
C SER A 53 -78.45 -38.58 -30.02
N GLU A 54 -78.55 -39.74 -29.36
CA GLU A 54 -79.84 -40.37 -29.04
C GLU A 54 -80.68 -39.57 -28.05
N ASN A 55 -80.04 -38.88 -27.11
CA ASN A 55 -80.71 -37.99 -26.16
C ASN A 55 -80.91 -36.57 -26.72
N TYR A 56 -80.89 -36.41 -28.05
CA TYR A 56 -81.08 -35.13 -28.75
C TYR A 56 -80.02 -34.06 -28.44
N THR A 57 -78.88 -34.41 -27.83
CA THR A 57 -77.75 -33.49 -27.67
C THR A 57 -77.09 -33.25 -29.03
N LEU A 58 -76.98 -31.98 -29.42
CA LEU A 58 -76.30 -31.54 -30.63
C LEU A 58 -74.82 -31.25 -30.34
N PHE A 59 -73.93 -31.86 -31.12
CA PHE A 59 -72.49 -31.62 -31.10
C PHE A 59 -72.08 -30.89 -32.38
N ILE A 60 -71.17 -29.92 -32.23
CA ILE A 60 -70.52 -29.21 -33.34
C ILE A 60 -69.01 -29.47 -33.22
N SER A 61 -68.42 -30.10 -34.23
CA SER A 61 -66.98 -30.32 -34.35
C SER A 61 -66.30 -29.13 -35.04
N ASP A 62 -65.01 -28.90 -34.76
CA ASP A 62 -64.21 -27.80 -35.33
C ASP A 62 -64.91 -26.43 -35.17
N ALA A 63 -65.23 -26.05 -33.93
CA ALA A 63 -66.01 -24.85 -33.65
C ALA A 63 -65.35 -23.58 -34.24
N LYS A 64 -66.16 -22.75 -34.90
CA LYS A 64 -65.76 -21.50 -35.56
C LYS A 64 -66.47 -20.34 -34.90
N ILE A 65 -65.89 -19.14 -34.98
CA ILE A 65 -66.51 -17.91 -34.45
C ILE A 65 -67.93 -17.69 -35.01
N SER A 66 -68.17 -18.08 -36.27
CA SER A 66 -69.50 -18.01 -36.90
C SER A 66 -70.58 -18.84 -36.19
N ASP A 67 -70.18 -19.80 -35.36
CA ASP A 67 -71.06 -20.68 -34.59
C ASP A 67 -71.59 -20.01 -33.32
N GLU A 68 -71.13 -18.80 -32.98
CA GLU A 68 -71.72 -17.96 -31.93
C GLU A 68 -73.11 -17.47 -32.34
N LYS A 69 -74.08 -18.35 -32.18
CA LYS A 69 -75.49 -18.13 -32.53
C LYS A 69 -76.39 -18.59 -31.38
N ARG A 70 -77.66 -18.18 -31.44
CA ARG A 70 -78.71 -18.74 -30.59
C ARG A 70 -79.26 -19.98 -31.28
N PHE A 71 -78.96 -21.15 -30.71
CA PHE A 71 -79.53 -22.43 -31.11
C PHE A 71 -80.77 -22.71 -30.28
N VAL A 72 -81.75 -23.39 -30.86
CA VAL A 72 -82.99 -23.75 -30.17
C VAL A 72 -83.26 -25.21 -30.43
N CYS A 73 -83.31 -26.01 -29.37
CA CYS A 73 -83.85 -27.35 -29.46
C CYS A 73 -85.37 -27.29 -29.41
N MET A 74 -86.03 -28.10 -30.24
CA MET A 74 -87.47 -28.22 -30.32
C MET A 74 -87.86 -29.69 -30.14
N LEU A 75 -88.51 -30.03 -29.04
CA LEU A 75 -89.10 -31.35 -28.82
C LEU A 75 -90.59 -31.29 -29.17
N VAL A 76 -91.00 -32.08 -30.16
CA VAL A 76 -92.36 -32.02 -30.74
C VAL A 76 -93.16 -33.26 -30.39
N THR A 77 -94.34 -33.03 -29.83
CA THR A 77 -95.38 -34.04 -29.54
C THR A 77 -96.60 -33.79 -30.44
N GLU A 78 -97.66 -34.59 -30.30
CA GLU A 78 -98.91 -34.36 -31.03
C GLU A 78 -99.61 -33.05 -30.61
N GLU A 79 -99.48 -32.65 -29.34
CA GLU A 79 -100.23 -31.53 -28.78
C GLU A 79 -99.37 -30.27 -28.55
N ASN A 80 -98.06 -30.43 -28.33
CA ASN A 80 -97.18 -29.35 -27.88
C ASN A 80 -95.79 -29.37 -28.55
N VAL A 81 -95.17 -28.18 -28.60
CA VAL A 81 -93.76 -27.98 -28.99
C VAL A 81 -93.03 -27.33 -27.83
N PHE A 82 -92.01 -28.01 -27.32
CA PHE A 82 -91.16 -27.49 -26.25
C PHE A 82 -89.86 -26.95 -26.85
N GLU A 83 -89.57 -25.67 -26.61
CA GLU A 83 -88.35 -25.01 -27.10
C GLU A 83 -87.37 -24.76 -25.96
N GLU A 84 -86.12 -25.22 -26.12
CA GLU A 84 -85.02 -24.99 -25.19
C GLU A 84 -83.88 -24.24 -25.90
N PRO A 85 -83.75 -22.91 -25.70
CA PRO A 85 -82.72 -22.12 -26.35
C PRO A 85 -81.37 -22.22 -25.65
N THR A 86 -80.30 -22.20 -26.43
CA THR A 86 -78.91 -22.17 -25.97
C THR A 86 -78.12 -21.15 -26.80
N VAL A 87 -77.45 -20.21 -26.14
CA VAL A 87 -76.53 -19.28 -26.80
C VAL A 87 -75.13 -19.88 -26.80
N VAL A 88 -74.60 -20.16 -27.98
CA VAL A 88 -73.24 -20.68 -28.13
C VAL A 88 -72.24 -19.52 -28.03
N LYS A 89 -71.20 -19.73 -27.23
CA LYS A 89 -70.03 -18.86 -27.15
C LYS A 89 -68.79 -19.65 -27.54
N VAL A 90 -67.91 -19.01 -28.31
CA VAL A 90 -66.70 -19.63 -28.86
C VAL A 90 -65.50 -18.97 -28.21
N PHE A 91 -64.54 -19.79 -27.83
CA PHE A 91 -63.31 -19.34 -27.17
C PHE A 91 -62.10 -20.00 -27.83
N LYS A 92 -61.06 -19.20 -28.09
CA LYS A 92 -59.75 -19.64 -28.54
C LYS A 92 -58.68 -18.92 -27.72
N PRO A 93 -57.81 -19.65 -26.98
CA PRO A 93 -56.71 -19.03 -26.25
C PRO A 93 -55.68 -18.43 -27.22
N PRO A 94 -55.03 -17.30 -26.87
CA PRO A 94 -53.92 -16.75 -27.65
C PRO A 94 -52.71 -17.69 -27.66
N SER A 95 -51.77 -17.45 -28.58
CA SER A 95 -50.41 -17.95 -28.44
C SER A 95 -49.78 -17.48 -27.12
N THR A 96 -48.84 -18.25 -26.57
CA THR A 96 -48.01 -17.79 -25.44
C THR A 96 -47.36 -16.45 -25.82
N PRO A 97 -47.46 -15.41 -24.97
CA PRO A 97 -46.89 -14.11 -25.29
C PRO A 97 -45.37 -14.19 -25.38
N VAL A 98 -44.80 -13.49 -26.36
CA VAL A 98 -43.35 -13.40 -26.55
C VAL A 98 -42.96 -11.94 -26.69
N ILE A 99 -41.85 -11.55 -26.05
CA ILE A 99 -41.27 -10.22 -26.20
C ILE A 99 -40.30 -10.28 -27.39
N ILE A 100 -40.61 -9.57 -28.48
CA ILE A 100 -39.77 -9.45 -29.68
C ILE A 100 -39.14 -8.04 -29.75
N ASN A 101 -38.19 -7.85 -30.68
CA ASN A 101 -37.55 -6.55 -30.93
C ASN A 101 -36.88 -5.94 -29.68
N GLN A 102 -36.28 -6.80 -28.85
CA GLN A 102 -35.55 -6.45 -27.63
C GLN A 102 -34.20 -5.77 -27.98
N PRO A 103 -33.79 -4.71 -27.25
CA PRO A 103 -32.45 -4.15 -27.38
C PRO A 103 -31.41 -5.04 -26.69
N THR A 104 -30.13 -4.84 -27.00
CA THR A 104 -29.03 -5.52 -26.31
C THR A 104 -28.68 -4.88 -24.96
N PHE A 105 -28.97 -3.59 -24.80
CA PHE A 105 -28.74 -2.82 -23.56
C PHE A 105 -29.76 -1.68 -23.46
N MET A 106 -29.89 -1.09 -22.26
CA MET A 106 -30.67 0.12 -22.01
C MET A 106 -29.80 1.22 -21.40
N GLU A 107 -29.92 2.45 -21.88
CA GLU A 107 -29.20 3.61 -21.34
C GLU A 107 -30.00 4.33 -20.26
N THR A 108 -29.36 4.64 -19.13
CA THR A 108 -30.02 5.42 -18.07
C THR A 108 -30.31 6.85 -18.49
N GLY A 109 -31.44 7.41 -18.01
CA GLY A 109 -31.81 8.80 -18.25
C GLY A 109 -32.33 9.09 -19.66
N LYS A 110 -32.62 8.04 -20.44
CA LYS A 110 -33.32 8.12 -21.74
C LYS A 110 -34.42 7.08 -21.77
N LEU A 111 -35.45 7.33 -22.59
CA LEU A 111 -36.52 6.37 -22.84
C LEU A 111 -36.01 5.28 -23.81
N ASN A 112 -35.93 4.04 -23.34
CA ASN A 112 -35.45 2.90 -24.12
C ASN A 112 -36.63 2.01 -24.51
N LYS A 113 -36.62 1.44 -25.72
CA LYS A 113 -37.58 0.39 -26.09
C LYS A 113 -37.20 -0.91 -25.39
N VAL A 114 -38.07 -1.47 -24.54
CA VAL A 114 -37.88 -2.78 -23.90
C VAL A 114 -38.18 -3.91 -24.88
N GLY A 115 -39.22 -3.73 -25.70
CA GLY A 115 -39.62 -4.67 -26.73
C GLY A 115 -41.09 -4.56 -27.08
N GLU A 116 -41.56 -5.51 -27.88
CA GLU A 116 -42.96 -5.66 -28.27
C GLU A 116 -43.46 -7.02 -27.81
N CYS A 117 -44.43 -7.02 -26.89
CA CYS A 117 -45.11 -8.24 -26.48
C CYS A 117 -46.18 -8.59 -27.51
N VAL A 118 -46.11 -9.80 -28.08
CA VAL A 118 -47.05 -10.26 -29.11
C VAL A 118 -47.79 -11.52 -28.68
N ALA A 119 -49.11 -11.53 -28.87
CA ALA A 119 -49.99 -12.66 -28.60
C ALA A 119 -51.05 -12.78 -29.69
N MET A 120 -51.06 -13.92 -30.39
CA MET A 120 -51.77 -14.07 -31.67
C MET A 120 -52.98 -14.99 -31.53
N GLU A 121 -53.94 -14.84 -32.44
CA GLU A 121 -55.03 -15.78 -32.68
C GLU A 121 -56.01 -16.02 -31.51
N SER A 122 -56.30 -15.00 -30.71
CA SER A 122 -57.28 -15.08 -29.61
C SER A 122 -58.73 -14.84 -30.05
N TYR A 123 -59.69 -15.44 -29.34
CA TYR A 123 -61.09 -15.01 -29.37
C TYR A 123 -61.83 -15.39 -28.07
N PRO A 124 -62.54 -14.48 -27.40
CA PRO A 124 -62.50 -13.02 -27.57
C PRO A 124 -61.08 -12.46 -27.41
N ASP A 125 -60.90 -11.16 -27.65
CA ASP A 125 -59.63 -10.51 -27.38
C ASP A 125 -59.28 -10.47 -25.88
N GLY A 126 -58.04 -10.10 -25.60
CA GLY A 126 -57.51 -9.89 -24.26
C GLY A 126 -56.79 -8.55 -24.14
N ASN A 127 -56.11 -8.38 -23.02
CA ASN A 127 -55.26 -7.22 -22.73
C ASN A 127 -53.84 -7.69 -22.39
N ILE A 128 -52.84 -6.88 -22.74
CA ILE A 128 -51.44 -7.09 -22.39
C ILE A 128 -51.08 -6.15 -21.23
N THR A 129 -50.43 -6.67 -20.21
CA THR A 129 -49.90 -5.93 -19.06
C THR A 129 -48.42 -6.22 -18.91
N TRP A 130 -47.62 -5.16 -18.73
CA TRP A 130 -46.18 -5.27 -18.53
C TRP A 130 -45.82 -5.33 -17.05
N TYR A 131 -44.76 -6.06 -16.75
CA TYR A 131 -44.26 -6.25 -15.39
C TYR A 131 -42.76 -5.99 -15.33
N ARG A 132 -42.32 -5.40 -14.22
CA ARG A 132 -40.93 -5.30 -13.79
C ARG A 132 -40.80 -5.94 -12.42
N ASN A 133 -39.96 -6.96 -12.29
CA ASN A 133 -39.76 -7.71 -11.04
C ASN A 133 -41.11 -8.17 -10.42
N GLY A 134 -42.03 -8.64 -11.27
CA GLY A 134 -43.38 -9.07 -10.89
C GLY A 134 -44.36 -7.94 -10.51
N LYS A 135 -43.96 -6.66 -10.59
CA LYS A 135 -44.84 -5.50 -10.36
C LYS A 135 -45.34 -4.91 -11.66
N ILE A 136 -46.62 -4.56 -11.70
CA ILE A 136 -47.26 -3.95 -12.87
C ILE A 136 -46.59 -2.60 -13.18
N LEU A 137 -46.29 -2.38 -14.46
CA LEU A 137 -45.87 -1.09 -14.99
C LEU A 137 -47.08 -0.32 -15.50
N GLU A 138 -47.34 0.84 -14.91
CA GLU A 138 -48.35 1.77 -15.36
C GLU A 138 -47.72 2.89 -16.21
N PRO A 139 -48.42 3.44 -17.21
CA PRO A 139 -47.93 4.56 -17.99
C PRO A 139 -47.63 5.77 -17.10
N VAL A 140 -46.45 6.36 -17.27
CA VAL A 140 -46.00 7.56 -16.56
C VAL A 140 -45.34 8.45 -17.60
N ASP A 141 -45.81 9.70 -17.72
CA ASP A 141 -45.30 10.65 -18.71
C ASP A 141 -43.76 10.72 -18.68
N GLU A 142 -43.16 10.61 -19.87
CA GLU A 142 -41.70 10.63 -20.12
C GLU A 142 -40.88 9.49 -19.47
N VAL A 143 -41.44 8.68 -18.59
CA VAL A 143 -40.74 7.58 -17.89
C VAL A 143 -41.16 6.20 -18.40
N ILE A 144 -42.46 5.99 -18.63
CA ILE A 144 -43.04 4.72 -19.06
C ILE A 144 -44.09 5.01 -20.14
N SER A 145 -43.80 4.60 -21.37
CA SER A 145 -44.74 4.65 -22.50
C SER A 145 -45.16 3.24 -22.89
N ILE A 146 -46.47 2.99 -22.86
CA ILE A 146 -47.06 1.71 -23.24
C ILE A 146 -48.06 1.96 -24.35
N GLU A 147 -47.78 1.39 -25.52
CA GLU A 147 -48.70 1.41 -26.66
C GLU A 147 -49.34 0.04 -26.81
N TYR A 148 -50.63 -0.01 -27.09
CA TYR A 148 -51.39 -1.25 -27.29
C TYR A 148 -52.10 -1.20 -28.64
N ILE A 149 -51.88 -2.24 -29.44
CA ILE A 149 -52.44 -2.40 -30.78
C ILE A 149 -53.21 -3.73 -30.81
N LYS A 150 -54.46 -3.65 -31.27
CA LYS A 150 -55.32 -4.80 -31.52
C LYS A 150 -55.67 -4.86 -33.00
N ALA A 151 -55.34 -5.98 -33.64
CA ALA A 151 -55.71 -6.26 -35.02
C ALA A 151 -56.68 -7.45 -35.06
N ARG A 152 -57.67 -7.39 -35.96
CA ARG A 152 -58.56 -8.53 -36.23
C ARG A 152 -58.25 -9.09 -37.60
N ASN A 153 -58.01 -10.39 -37.68
CA ASN A 153 -57.85 -11.08 -38.95
C ASN A 153 -59.20 -11.09 -39.69
N SER A 154 -59.23 -10.53 -40.90
CA SER A 154 -60.47 -10.39 -41.69
C SER A 154 -61.06 -11.72 -42.13
N THR A 155 -60.23 -12.76 -42.29
CA THR A 155 -60.64 -14.10 -42.73
C THR A 155 -61.08 -14.97 -41.57
N SER A 156 -60.26 -15.11 -40.52
CA SER A 156 -60.57 -16.00 -39.39
C SER A 156 -61.43 -15.34 -38.32
N GLY A 157 -61.49 -14.00 -38.28
CA GLY A 157 -62.16 -13.24 -37.24
C GLY A 157 -61.43 -13.18 -35.90
N LEU A 158 -60.25 -13.82 -35.80
CA LEU A 158 -59.41 -13.88 -34.58
C LEU A 158 -58.65 -12.57 -34.33
N HIS A 159 -58.29 -12.34 -33.08
CA HIS A 159 -57.59 -11.15 -32.61
C HIS A 159 -56.10 -11.40 -32.36
N ASN A 160 -55.28 -10.51 -32.90
CA ASN A 160 -53.85 -10.40 -32.65
C ASN A 160 -53.61 -9.16 -31.79
N MET A 161 -52.90 -9.35 -30.68
CA MET A 161 -52.63 -8.33 -29.69
C MET A 161 -51.14 -8.07 -29.66
N GLN A 162 -50.77 -6.79 -29.68
CA GLN A 162 -49.40 -6.35 -29.58
C GLN A 162 -49.32 -5.17 -28.62
N SER A 163 -48.32 -5.16 -27.75
CA SER A 163 -48.01 -3.99 -26.93
C SER A 163 -46.52 -3.65 -27.00
N SER A 164 -46.20 -2.37 -27.17
CA SER A 164 -44.83 -1.86 -27.14
C SER A 164 -44.58 -1.16 -25.82
N LEU A 165 -43.47 -1.50 -25.15
CA LEU A 165 -43.04 -0.84 -23.92
C LEU A 165 -41.77 -0.01 -24.19
N GLN A 166 -41.83 1.26 -23.85
CA GLN A 166 -40.65 2.09 -23.66
C GLN A 166 -40.52 2.50 -22.20
N TYR A 167 -39.31 2.43 -21.65
CA TYR A 167 -39.03 2.57 -20.23
C TYR A 167 -37.71 3.33 -20.02
N MET A 168 -37.72 4.30 -19.09
CA MET A 168 -36.52 5.05 -18.70
C MET A 168 -35.75 4.26 -17.63
N ALA A 169 -34.68 3.59 -18.06
CA ALA A 169 -33.88 2.76 -17.18
C ALA A 169 -33.12 3.58 -16.11
N THR A 170 -32.90 2.96 -14.97
CA THR A 170 -32.08 3.46 -13.85
C THR A 170 -31.06 2.40 -13.44
N LYS A 171 -30.14 2.73 -12.54
CA LYS A 171 -29.15 1.76 -12.02
C LYS A 171 -29.79 0.65 -11.20
N ASP A 172 -31.00 0.86 -10.67
CA ASP A 172 -31.75 -0.15 -9.93
C ASP A 172 -32.39 -1.20 -10.87
N ASP A 173 -32.19 -1.04 -12.18
CA ASP A 173 -32.62 -1.99 -13.22
C ASP A 173 -31.54 -3.02 -13.58
N ILE A 174 -30.37 -2.96 -12.94
CA ILE A 174 -29.37 -4.03 -13.09
C ILE A 174 -30.00 -5.33 -12.60
N ASP A 175 -29.99 -6.35 -13.45
CA ASP A 175 -30.63 -7.65 -13.25
C ASP A 175 -32.17 -7.58 -13.08
N ALA A 176 -32.81 -6.45 -13.44
CA ALA A 176 -34.26 -6.37 -13.41
C ALA A 176 -34.88 -7.23 -14.53
N GLU A 177 -35.94 -7.93 -14.17
CA GLU A 177 -36.66 -8.86 -15.02
C GLU A 177 -37.93 -8.19 -15.56
N PHE A 178 -38.06 -8.14 -16.87
CA PHE A 178 -39.23 -7.64 -17.57
C PHE A 178 -40.03 -8.81 -18.14
N SER A 179 -41.35 -8.80 -17.95
CA SER A 179 -42.26 -9.76 -18.56
C SER A 179 -43.54 -9.09 -19.03
N CYS A 180 -44.28 -9.75 -19.91
CA CYS A 180 -45.62 -9.35 -20.26
C CYS A 180 -46.62 -10.48 -20.03
N LYS A 181 -47.81 -10.11 -19.58
CA LYS A 181 -48.91 -11.03 -19.29
C LYS A 181 -50.11 -10.67 -20.12
N VAL A 182 -50.65 -11.65 -20.84
CA VAL A 182 -51.90 -11.54 -21.58
C VAL A 182 -53.02 -12.07 -20.73
N THR A 183 -54.05 -11.26 -20.49
CA THR A 183 -55.28 -11.68 -19.80
C THR A 183 -56.42 -11.77 -20.81
N TYR A 184 -57.08 -12.93 -20.90
CA TYR A 184 -58.13 -13.22 -21.88
C TYR A 184 -59.29 -14.00 -21.25
N SER A 185 -60.46 -13.94 -21.88
CA SER A 185 -61.69 -14.56 -21.37
C SER A 185 -61.83 -16.00 -21.84
N MET A 186 -62.17 -16.91 -20.93
CA MET A 186 -62.46 -18.32 -21.19
C MET A 186 -63.78 -18.72 -20.50
N PRO A 187 -64.36 -19.90 -20.79
CA PRO A 187 -65.65 -20.32 -20.21
C PRO A 187 -65.69 -20.30 -18.68
N ASN A 188 -64.54 -20.50 -18.03
CA ASN A 188 -64.40 -20.59 -16.58
C ASN A 188 -63.94 -19.26 -15.93
N GLY A 189 -63.94 -18.16 -16.68
CA GLY A 189 -63.49 -16.84 -16.21
C GLY A 189 -62.28 -16.30 -16.98
N GLN A 190 -61.63 -15.29 -16.41
CA GLN A 190 -60.39 -14.74 -16.98
C GLN A 190 -59.20 -15.65 -16.68
N ILE A 191 -58.43 -15.95 -17.72
CA ILE A 191 -57.18 -16.71 -17.64
C ILE A 191 -56.06 -15.81 -18.14
N SER A 192 -54.85 -16.07 -17.67
CA SER A 192 -53.68 -15.33 -18.08
C SER A 192 -52.53 -16.23 -18.50
N SER A 193 -51.75 -15.76 -19.47
CA SER A 193 -50.49 -16.39 -19.92
C SER A 193 -49.37 -15.35 -19.87
N GLU A 194 -48.17 -15.75 -19.49
CA GLU A 194 -47.02 -14.87 -19.27
C GLU A 194 -45.86 -15.24 -20.20
N SER A 195 -45.05 -14.24 -20.57
CA SER A 195 -43.88 -14.41 -21.42
C SER A 195 -42.68 -14.94 -20.63
N ASP A 196 -41.66 -15.37 -21.35
CA ASP A 196 -40.33 -15.52 -20.76
C ASP A 196 -39.81 -14.16 -20.24
N LEU A 197 -38.90 -14.22 -19.28
CA LEU A 197 -38.28 -13.05 -18.66
C LEU A 197 -37.22 -12.45 -19.60
N ALA A 198 -37.23 -11.13 -19.75
CA ALA A 198 -36.22 -10.36 -20.45
C ALA A 198 -35.37 -9.57 -19.45
N VAL A 199 -34.05 -9.67 -19.56
CA VAL A 199 -33.06 -8.96 -18.74
C VAL A 199 -32.09 -8.24 -19.66
N PHE A 200 -31.70 -7.03 -19.29
CA PHE A 200 -30.89 -6.15 -20.14
C PHE A 200 -29.64 -5.68 -19.41
N ASP A 201 -28.55 -5.49 -20.16
CA ASP A 201 -27.40 -4.76 -19.64
C ASP A 201 -27.75 -3.27 -19.51
N ILE A 202 -27.45 -2.67 -18.35
CA ILE A 202 -27.80 -1.28 -18.06
C ILE A 202 -26.57 -0.41 -18.21
N TYR A 203 -26.59 0.44 -19.23
CA TYR A 203 -25.53 1.38 -19.52
C TYR A 203 -25.78 2.70 -18.79
N TYR A 204 -24.76 3.15 -18.06
CA TYR A 204 -24.81 4.37 -17.29
C TYR A 204 -23.49 5.12 -17.31
N PRO A 205 -23.51 6.46 -17.33
CA PRO A 205 -22.30 7.26 -17.42
C PRO A 205 -21.45 7.12 -16.15
N THR A 206 -20.15 7.39 -16.30
CA THR A 206 -19.25 7.50 -15.14
C THR A 206 -19.61 8.73 -14.29
N GLU A 207 -19.76 8.48 -12.99
CA GLU A 207 -20.08 9.44 -11.92
C GLU A 207 -18.93 9.62 -10.92
N LYS A 208 -17.99 8.66 -10.87
CA LYS A 208 -16.81 8.71 -10.01
C LYS A 208 -15.60 8.17 -10.75
N VAL A 209 -14.49 8.91 -10.63
CA VAL A 209 -13.16 8.48 -11.08
C VAL A 209 -12.31 8.18 -9.85
N THR A 210 -11.48 7.15 -9.95
CA THR A 210 -10.48 6.80 -8.94
C THR A 210 -9.13 6.56 -9.61
N ILE A 211 -8.05 6.81 -8.87
CA ILE A 211 -6.69 6.55 -9.31
C ILE A 211 -6.01 5.60 -8.32
N GLN A 212 -5.32 4.61 -8.85
CA GLN A 212 -4.56 3.62 -8.09
C GLN A 212 -3.11 3.61 -8.55
N VAL A 213 -2.18 3.43 -7.62
CA VAL A 213 -0.74 3.30 -7.92
C VAL A 213 -0.37 1.84 -7.78
N HIS A 214 0.08 1.24 -8.87
CA HIS A 214 0.60 -0.12 -8.88
C HIS A 214 2.13 -0.09 -8.95
N SER A 215 2.76 -0.79 -8.02
CA SER A 215 4.21 -0.97 -7.94
C SER A 215 4.51 -2.42 -7.54
N PRO A 216 5.59 -3.04 -8.05
CA PRO A 216 6.03 -4.36 -7.58
C PRO A 216 6.55 -4.31 -6.14
N ARG A 217 6.85 -3.12 -5.60
CA ARG A 217 7.35 -2.92 -4.24
C ARG A 217 6.34 -2.14 -3.41
N LYS A 218 6.33 -2.38 -2.09
CA LYS A 218 5.47 -1.66 -1.13
C LYS A 218 5.80 -0.17 -1.05
N THR A 219 7.09 0.17 -1.17
CA THR A 219 7.63 1.53 -1.17
C THR A 219 8.28 1.81 -2.50
N ILE A 220 8.07 3.01 -3.05
CA ILE A 220 8.60 3.43 -4.34
C ILE A 220 9.96 4.09 -4.11
N LYS A 221 11.02 3.56 -4.70
CA LYS A 221 12.37 4.13 -4.65
C LYS A 221 12.72 4.81 -5.97
N GLU A 222 13.69 5.71 -5.92
CA GLU A 222 14.27 6.27 -7.13
C GLU A 222 14.79 5.16 -8.06
N GLY A 223 14.39 5.22 -9.33
CA GLY A 223 14.67 4.21 -10.35
C GLY A 223 13.68 3.05 -10.43
N ASP A 224 12.66 2.97 -9.56
CA ASP A 224 11.60 1.97 -9.69
C ASP A 224 10.64 2.29 -10.86
N ASN A 225 9.92 1.27 -11.31
CA ASN A 225 8.86 1.40 -12.31
C ASN A 225 7.50 1.29 -11.62
N ILE A 226 6.60 2.23 -11.90
CA ILE A 226 5.22 2.23 -11.39
C ILE A 226 4.21 2.33 -12.52
N THR A 227 2.95 2.03 -12.24
CA THR A 227 1.84 2.23 -13.18
C THR A 227 0.68 2.87 -12.46
N LEU A 228 0.22 4.01 -12.98
CA LEU A 228 -1.02 4.63 -12.53
C LEU A 228 -2.17 3.95 -13.25
N LYS A 229 -3.23 3.59 -12.52
CA LYS A 229 -4.46 3.04 -13.08
C LYS A 229 -5.62 3.95 -12.73
N CYS A 230 -6.25 4.53 -13.75
CA CYS A 230 -7.44 5.34 -13.60
C CYS A 230 -8.69 4.48 -13.90
N ILE A 231 -9.70 4.58 -13.05
CA ILE A 231 -10.92 3.75 -13.14
C ILE A 231 -12.14 4.67 -13.02
N GLY A 232 -13.02 4.62 -14.02
CA GLY A 232 -14.34 5.23 -13.99
C GLY A 232 -15.40 4.17 -13.66
N ASN A 233 -16.35 4.52 -12.80
CA ASN A 233 -17.38 3.58 -12.34
C ASN A 233 -18.56 3.37 -13.30
N GLY A 234 -18.53 3.92 -14.52
CA GLY A 234 -19.61 3.77 -15.50
C GLY A 234 -19.68 2.38 -16.14
N ASN A 235 -20.80 2.08 -16.80
CA ASN A 235 -20.97 0.90 -17.62
C ASN A 235 -21.37 1.32 -19.06
N PRO A 236 -20.58 0.99 -20.09
CA PRO A 236 -19.25 0.39 -19.99
C PRO A 236 -18.22 1.36 -19.35
N PRO A 237 -17.13 0.83 -18.78
CA PRO A 237 -16.10 1.67 -18.19
C PRO A 237 -15.39 2.52 -19.27
N PRO A 238 -14.95 3.74 -18.94
CA PRO A 238 -14.22 4.59 -19.88
C PRO A 238 -12.91 3.95 -20.32
N GLN A 239 -12.60 4.05 -21.62
CA GLN A 239 -11.38 3.47 -22.19
C GLN A 239 -10.19 4.43 -22.15
N GLN A 240 -10.43 5.73 -21.98
CA GLN A 240 -9.42 6.77 -22.03
C GLN A 240 -9.59 7.78 -20.89
N PHE A 241 -8.45 8.26 -20.40
CA PHE A 241 -8.35 9.24 -19.31
C PHE A 241 -7.26 10.26 -19.63
N LEU A 242 -7.32 11.41 -18.96
CA LEU A 242 -6.23 12.38 -18.92
C LEU A 242 -5.45 12.19 -17.62
N TYR A 243 -4.13 12.14 -17.70
CA TYR A 243 -3.22 12.05 -16.55
C TYR A 243 -2.47 13.36 -16.35
N TYR A 244 -2.30 13.75 -15.09
CA TYR A 244 -1.58 14.95 -14.69
C TYR A 244 -0.55 14.56 -13.61
N PRO A 245 0.67 14.16 -14.03
CA PRO A 245 1.81 14.04 -13.13
C PRO A 245 2.13 15.36 -12.40
N PRO A 246 2.92 15.33 -11.30
CA PRO A 246 3.32 16.54 -10.59
C PRO A 246 3.98 17.57 -11.52
N GLY A 247 3.51 18.81 -11.46
CA GLY A 247 3.99 19.91 -12.31
C GLY A 247 3.41 19.94 -13.73
N GLN A 248 2.69 18.90 -14.16
CA GLN A 248 2.06 18.85 -15.47
C GLN A 248 0.67 19.51 -15.43
N VAL A 249 0.51 20.61 -16.17
CA VAL A 249 -0.77 21.35 -16.25
C VAL A 249 -1.67 20.78 -17.34
N GLU A 250 -1.10 20.41 -18.49
CA GLU A 250 -1.83 19.85 -19.61
C GLU A 250 -1.98 18.33 -19.46
N GLY A 251 -3.23 17.85 -19.56
CA GLY A 251 -3.54 16.44 -19.38
C GLY A 251 -2.96 15.57 -20.50
N ILE A 252 -2.28 14.50 -20.12
CA ILE A 252 -1.72 13.52 -21.05
C ILE A 252 -2.76 12.44 -21.29
N THR A 253 -3.22 12.30 -22.53
CA THR A 253 -4.18 11.25 -22.90
C THR A 253 -3.52 9.88 -22.77
N GLY A 254 -4.16 9.00 -22.00
CA GLY A 254 -3.73 7.63 -21.80
C GLY A 254 -4.91 6.67 -21.74
N SER A 255 -4.60 5.38 -21.78
CA SER A 255 -5.57 4.31 -21.53
C SER A 255 -6.01 4.27 -20.06
N SER A 256 -6.70 3.21 -19.64
CA SER A 256 -6.94 2.92 -18.21
C SER A 256 -5.67 2.82 -17.36
N THR A 257 -4.50 2.66 -17.99
CA THR A 257 -3.19 2.62 -17.32
C THR A 257 -2.17 3.57 -17.95
N TYR A 258 -1.32 4.17 -17.12
CA TYR A 258 -0.22 5.05 -17.49
C TYR A 258 1.08 4.59 -16.79
N PRO A 259 2.01 3.95 -17.53
CA PRO A 259 3.28 3.48 -16.97
C PRO A 259 4.27 4.64 -16.79
N ILE A 260 5.04 4.59 -15.70
CA ILE A 260 6.16 5.50 -15.42
C ILE A 260 7.37 4.63 -15.08
N THR A 261 8.39 4.72 -15.93
CA THR A 261 9.64 3.96 -15.76
C THR A 261 10.74 4.84 -15.19
N ASP A 262 11.66 4.25 -14.45
CA ASP A 262 12.84 4.94 -13.89
C ASP A 262 12.46 6.22 -13.13
N ILE A 263 11.53 6.09 -12.17
CA ILE A 263 10.95 7.25 -11.48
C ILE A 263 12.00 8.01 -10.68
N GLN A 264 12.10 9.32 -10.89
CA GLN A 264 13.10 10.18 -10.26
C GLN A 264 12.55 10.85 -8.99
N ARG A 265 13.44 11.28 -8.08
CA ARG A 265 13.03 11.92 -6.81
C ARG A 265 12.14 13.16 -6.97
N ASN A 266 12.31 13.91 -8.06
CA ASN A 266 11.52 15.11 -8.38
C ASN A 266 10.09 14.80 -8.85
N ALA A 267 9.78 13.53 -9.12
CA ALA A 267 8.44 13.07 -9.48
C ALA A 267 7.56 12.81 -8.25
N SER A 268 8.06 13.03 -7.03
CA SER A 268 7.24 12.98 -5.81
C SER A 268 6.16 14.07 -5.85
N GLY A 269 4.92 13.71 -5.58
CA GLY A 269 3.80 14.65 -5.53
C GLY A 269 2.45 14.04 -5.83
N ASP A 270 1.48 14.90 -6.10
CA ASP A 270 0.10 14.51 -6.41
C ASP A 270 -0.05 14.18 -7.90
N TYR A 271 -0.39 12.93 -8.16
CA TYR A 271 -0.80 12.44 -9.46
C TYR A 271 -2.30 12.48 -9.58
N LYS A 272 -2.79 13.09 -10.67
CA LYS A 272 -4.23 13.21 -10.92
C LYS A 272 -4.61 12.49 -12.20
N CYS A 273 -5.85 12.03 -12.26
CA CYS A 273 -6.47 11.61 -13.51
C CYS A 273 -7.91 12.09 -13.62
N SER A 274 -8.38 12.30 -14.85
CA SER A 274 -9.75 12.71 -15.14
C SER A 274 -10.28 12.08 -16.43
N LEU A 275 -11.56 12.27 -16.70
CA LEU A 275 -12.15 11.96 -18.01
C LEU A 275 -11.87 13.09 -18.99
N LEU A 276 -11.79 12.78 -20.29
CA LEU A 276 -11.49 13.77 -21.33
C LEU A 276 -12.46 14.96 -21.35
N ASN A 277 -13.74 14.69 -21.09
CA ASN A 277 -14.83 15.66 -21.28
C ASN A 277 -15.51 16.07 -19.96
N LYS A 278 -14.95 15.71 -18.79
CA LYS A 278 -15.53 16.04 -17.48
C LYS A 278 -14.47 16.50 -16.50
N ASN A 279 -14.79 17.54 -15.70
CA ASN A 279 -13.97 18.01 -14.57
C ASN A 279 -14.00 17.07 -13.35
N MET A 280 -14.09 15.76 -13.58
CA MET A 280 -14.11 14.75 -12.53
C MET A 280 -12.70 14.22 -12.33
N ILE A 281 -12.03 14.76 -11.32
CA ILE A 281 -10.60 14.53 -11.08
C ILE A 281 -10.43 13.66 -9.85
N ALA A 282 -9.67 12.56 -10.00
CA ALA A 282 -9.14 11.79 -8.89
C ALA A 282 -7.67 12.18 -8.65
N SER A 283 -7.21 12.09 -7.40
CA SER A 283 -5.83 12.42 -7.02
C SER A 283 -5.28 11.36 -6.07
N THR A 284 -3.99 11.07 -6.18
CA THR A 284 -3.23 10.24 -5.24
C THR A 284 -1.81 10.76 -5.13
N THR A 285 -1.23 10.68 -3.93
CA THR A 285 0.11 11.16 -3.67
C THR A 285 1.10 10.01 -3.80
N VAL A 286 2.16 10.22 -4.56
CA VAL A 286 3.29 9.30 -4.68
C VAL A 286 4.52 9.94 -4.04
N THR A 287 5.18 9.20 -3.16
CA THR A 287 6.45 9.60 -2.54
C THR A 287 7.56 8.70 -3.07
N VAL A 288 8.57 9.30 -3.70
CA VAL A 288 9.75 8.59 -4.23
C VAL A 288 10.86 8.68 -3.19
N HIS A 289 11.30 7.52 -2.70
CA HIS A 289 12.31 7.42 -1.66
C HIS A 289 13.72 7.34 -2.23
N TYR A 290 14.61 8.19 -1.70
CA TYR A 290 16.03 8.25 -2.05
C TYR A 290 16.87 8.49 -0.80
N LEU A 291 18.17 8.15 -0.90
CA LEU A 291 19.17 8.36 0.14
C LEU A 291 20.55 8.51 -0.49
N ASP A 292 21.12 9.70 -0.33
CA ASP A 292 22.49 10.05 -0.72
C ASP A 292 23.30 10.43 0.51
N LEU A 293 24.60 10.18 0.44
CA LEU A 293 25.55 10.50 1.50
C LEU A 293 26.78 11.16 0.88
N PHE A 294 27.15 12.32 1.43
CA PHE A 294 28.27 13.12 0.93
C PHE A 294 29.27 13.34 2.05
N LEU A 295 30.44 12.72 1.92
CA LEU A 295 31.55 12.86 2.85
C LEU A 295 32.60 13.85 2.29
N THR A 296 33.06 14.79 3.11
CA THR A 296 34.06 15.78 2.73
C THR A 296 35.05 16.05 3.87
N PRO A 297 36.36 15.83 3.67
CA PRO A 297 36.96 15.10 2.54
C PRO A 297 36.68 13.58 2.59
N SER A 298 36.75 12.90 1.45
CA SER A 298 36.58 11.44 1.32
C SER A 298 37.82 10.79 0.69
N GLY A 299 37.93 9.47 0.79
CA GLY A 299 39.08 8.72 0.27
C GLY A 299 40.31 8.82 1.18
N GLU A 300 41.51 8.77 0.62
CA GLU A 300 42.76 8.85 1.38
C GLU A 300 43.21 10.31 1.53
N ILE A 301 43.42 10.74 2.77
CA ILE A 301 43.82 12.10 3.11
C ILE A 301 45.06 12.06 4.00
N THR A 302 46.12 12.72 3.53
CA THR A 302 47.38 12.85 4.25
C THR A 302 47.51 14.25 4.83
N LYS A 303 47.84 14.33 6.12
CA LYS A 303 48.03 15.58 6.88
C LYS A 303 49.28 15.51 7.75
N GLU A 304 49.85 16.66 8.08
CA GLU A 304 50.99 16.72 8.99
C GLU A 304 50.55 16.81 10.46
N ILE A 305 51.41 16.38 11.37
CA ILE A 305 51.18 16.53 12.80
C ILE A 305 51.00 18.00 13.18
N GLY A 306 49.98 18.30 13.98
CA GLY A 306 49.63 19.69 14.30
C GLY A 306 48.60 20.33 13.39
N ASP A 307 48.33 19.74 12.21
CA ASP A 307 47.33 20.28 11.28
C ASP A 307 45.92 20.28 11.85
N THR A 308 45.08 21.13 11.24
CA THR A 308 43.63 21.13 11.45
C THR A 308 42.93 20.37 10.33
N LEU A 309 41.92 19.59 10.68
CA LEU A 309 41.08 18.88 9.72
C LEU A 309 39.63 18.87 10.21
N SER A 310 38.74 19.42 9.38
CA SER A 310 37.30 19.32 9.59
C SER A 310 36.73 18.29 8.64
N VAL A 311 36.03 17.30 9.18
CA VAL A 311 35.35 16.27 8.39
C VAL A 311 33.86 16.46 8.54
N THR A 312 33.15 16.55 7.42
CA THR A 312 31.70 16.72 7.39
C THR A 312 31.07 15.62 6.56
N CYS A 313 30.03 15.00 7.07
CA CYS A 313 29.25 14.00 6.34
C CYS A 313 27.77 14.44 6.34
N ARG A 314 27.23 14.71 5.16
CA ARG A 314 25.86 15.22 4.97
C ARG A 314 25.04 14.18 4.25
N ALA A 315 23.86 13.86 4.78
CA ALA A 315 22.89 13.01 4.12
C ALA A 315 21.83 13.87 3.42
N SER A 316 21.37 13.44 2.25
CA SER A 316 20.20 13.98 1.56
C SER A 316 19.24 12.83 1.29
N ALA A 317 18.02 12.93 1.80
CA ALA A 317 17.08 11.82 1.76
C ALA A 317 15.63 12.32 1.65
N SER A 318 14.74 11.44 1.20
CA SER A 318 13.30 11.72 1.10
C SER A 318 12.59 11.95 2.44
N LYS A 319 13.23 11.58 3.56
CA LYS A 319 12.75 11.74 4.93
C LYS A 319 13.95 12.02 5.84
N ASP A 320 13.68 12.41 7.08
CA ASP A 320 14.72 12.68 8.07
C ASP A 320 15.56 11.43 8.34
N VAL A 321 16.88 11.60 8.29
CA VAL A 321 17.87 10.56 8.55
C VAL A 321 18.99 11.10 9.42
N SER A 322 19.55 10.24 10.27
CA SER A 322 20.73 10.54 11.06
C SER A 322 21.98 9.93 10.44
N VAL A 323 23.10 10.63 10.55
CA VAL A 323 24.43 10.12 10.18
C VAL A 323 25.12 9.58 11.43
N THR A 324 25.62 8.35 11.33
CA THR A 324 26.41 7.69 12.39
C THR A 324 27.86 7.64 11.96
N TRP A 325 28.77 8.06 12.84
CA TRP A 325 30.21 7.99 12.60
C TRP A 325 30.83 6.81 13.32
N MET A 326 31.79 6.14 12.65
CA MET A 326 32.53 5.01 13.18
C MET A 326 34.03 5.15 12.89
N LYS A 327 34.86 4.74 13.85
CA LYS A 327 36.30 4.55 13.70
C LYS A 327 36.66 3.28 14.45
N ASP A 328 37.39 2.36 13.83
CA ASP A 328 37.81 1.09 14.46
C ASP A 328 36.64 0.31 15.09
N HIS A 329 35.50 0.27 14.39
CA HIS A 329 34.23 -0.35 14.84
C HIS A 329 33.58 0.28 16.08
N LYS A 330 34.02 1.46 16.51
CA LYS A 330 33.42 2.21 17.62
C LYS A 330 32.72 3.45 17.10
N THR A 331 31.52 3.68 17.60
CA THR A 331 30.74 4.88 17.28
C THR A 331 31.36 6.11 17.93
N LEU A 332 31.41 7.23 17.20
CA LEU A 332 31.90 8.50 17.70
C LEU A 332 31.00 9.66 17.24
N LEU A 333 31.27 10.84 17.80
CA LEU A 333 30.73 12.10 17.27
C LEU A 333 31.46 12.48 15.98
N GLN A 334 30.92 13.45 15.25
CA GLN A 334 31.55 13.97 14.04
C GLN A 334 33.02 14.38 14.32
N PRO A 335 34.00 13.81 13.59
CA PRO A 335 35.41 14.12 13.81
C PRO A 335 35.73 15.58 13.52
N SER A 336 36.43 16.22 14.45
CA SER A 336 36.95 17.57 14.29
C SER A 336 38.32 17.66 14.95
N PHE A 337 39.35 17.90 14.14
CA PHE A 337 40.74 17.91 14.59
C PHE A 337 41.28 19.34 14.56
N LYS A 338 41.67 19.86 15.74
CA LYS A 338 42.36 21.15 15.86
C LYS A 338 43.89 21.04 15.90
N ASN A 339 44.39 19.86 16.26
CA ASN A 339 45.82 19.59 16.44
C ASN A 339 46.03 18.08 16.24
N LEU A 340 46.19 17.66 14.99
CA LEU A 340 46.30 16.25 14.62
C LEU A 340 47.48 15.54 15.30
N GLN A 341 47.25 14.32 15.77
CA GLN A 341 48.27 13.42 16.32
C GLN A 341 48.32 12.09 15.55
N TYR A 342 49.39 11.32 15.72
CA TYR A 342 49.57 10.04 15.04
C TYR A 342 48.43 9.04 15.28
N HIS A 343 47.89 9.00 16.50
CA HIS A 343 46.76 8.13 16.86
C HIS A 343 45.43 8.52 16.17
N ASP A 344 45.33 9.73 15.63
CA ASP A 344 44.15 10.16 14.87
C ASP A 344 44.10 9.48 13.50
N SER A 345 45.22 8.93 13.02
CA SER A 345 45.25 8.12 11.79
C SER A 345 44.32 6.91 11.89
N GLY A 346 43.75 6.52 10.76
CA GLY A 346 42.89 5.35 10.62
C GLY A 346 41.72 5.58 9.67
N LEU A 347 40.89 4.54 9.57
CA LEU A 347 39.69 4.54 8.74
C LEU A 347 38.50 5.11 9.51
N TYR A 348 37.97 6.22 9.01
CA TYR A 348 36.73 6.82 9.44
C TYR A 348 35.63 6.45 8.47
N GLU A 349 34.48 6.06 9.00
CA GLU A 349 33.32 5.67 8.23
C GLU A 349 32.13 6.50 8.71
N CYS A 350 31.40 7.12 7.79
CA CYS A 350 30.09 7.65 8.10
C CYS A 350 29.03 6.84 7.36
N GLU A 351 27.95 6.53 8.06
CA GLU A 351 26.87 5.69 7.55
C GLU A 351 25.52 6.31 7.89
N THR A 352 24.58 6.14 6.98
CA THR A 352 23.18 6.51 7.20
C THR A 352 22.26 5.47 6.59
N VAL A 353 21.08 5.34 7.19
CA VAL A 353 20.04 4.39 6.78
C VAL A 353 18.69 5.07 6.87
N LEU A 354 17.85 4.83 5.87
CA LEU A 354 16.44 5.21 5.91
C LEU A 354 15.62 3.98 6.29
N SER A 355 15.47 3.74 7.60
CA SER A 355 14.94 2.48 8.16
C SER A 355 13.52 2.11 7.70
N GLU A 356 12.72 3.09 7.27
CA GLU A 356 11.36 2.86 6.78
C GLU A 356 11.30 2.25 5.38
N VAL A 357 12.42 2.24 4.65
CA VAL A 357 12.48 1.82 3.24
C VAL A 357 13.62 0.82 3.03
N ASP A 358 13.25 -0.40 2.67
CA ASP A 358 14.20 -1.50 2.52
C ASP A 358 15.25 -1.21 1.43
N GLY A 359 16.51 -1.40 1.81
CA GLY A 359 17.67 -1.29 0.92
C GLY A 359 18.22 0.13 0.75
N LEU A 360 17.67 1.14 1.42
CA LEU A 360 18.24 2.49 1.46
C LEU A 360 19.22 2.65 2.62
N ARG A 361 20.47 2.25 2.37
CA ARG A 361 21.63 2.41 3.25
C ARG A 361 22.81 2.95 2.44
N ARG A 362 23.54 3.90 3.00
CA ARG A 362 24.73 4.50 2.37
C ARG A 362 25.86 4.61 3.38
N LYS A 363 27.07 4.36 2.90
CA LYS A 363 28.29 4.38 3.70
C LYS A 363 29.41 5.01 2.88
N GLU A 364 30.11 5.95 3.48
CA GLU A 364 31.26 6.64 2.90
C GLU A 364 32.45 6.54 3.85
N THR A 365 33.67 6.57 3.28
CA THR A 365 34.90 6.32 4.04
C THR A 365 35.98 7.35 3.79
N LEU A 366 36.75 7.65 4.84
CA LEU A 366 37.92 8.53 4.85
C LEU A 366 39.08 7.78 5.55
N ASN A 367 40.16 7.53 4.84
CA ASN A 367 41.41 7.02 5.42
C ASN A 367 42.33 8.20 5.74
N LEU A 368 42.46 8.53 7.02
CA LEU A 368 43.32 9.63 7.48
C LEU A 368 44.73 9.10 7.80
N ILE A 369 45.73 9.68 7.16
CA ILE A 369 47.15 9.43 7.40
C ILE A 369 47.77 10.69 8.01
N VAL A 370 48.27 10.59 9.24
CA VAL A 370 48.98 11.69 9.90
C VAL A 370 50.48 11.42 9.85
N GLU A 371 51.23 12.26 9.15
CA GLU A 371 52.68 12.16 9.01
C GLU A 371 53.42 13.19 9.86
N GLY A 372 54.67 12.93 10.19
CA GLY A 372 55.52 13.88 10.90
C GLY A 372 56.85 13.29 11.36
N ASN A 373 57.59 14.10 12.11
CA ASN A 373 58.88 13.70 12.66
C ASN A 373 58.76 12.65 13.78
N PRO A 374 59.71 11.71 13.89
CA PRO A 374 59.71 10.72 14.96
C PRO A 374 59.77 11.36 16.34
N ARG A 375 59.05 10.79 17.30
CA ARG A 375 59.13 11.10 18.72
C ARG A 375 59.71 9.89 19.44
N LEU A 376 60.92 10.04 19.98
CA LEU A 376 61.67 8.99 20.65
C LEU A 376 61.65 9.21 22.17
N LYS A 377 61.29 8.17 22.92
CA LYS A 377 61.40 8.11 24.38
C LYS A 377 62.34 6.99 24.77
N LEU A 378 63.24 7.26 25.73
CA LEU A 378 64.16 6.28 26.29
C LEU A 378 63.89 6.06 27.77
N SER A 379 63.92 4.80 28.20
CA SER A 379 63.83 4.42 29.61
C SER A 379 64.76 3.24 29.91
N LYS A 380 65.09 3.05 31.20
CA LYS A 380 65.92 1.93 31.66
C LYS A 380 65.22 1.14 32.76
N LYS A 381 65.38 -0.17 32.72
CA LYS A 381 65.04 -1.11 33.79
C LYS A 381 66.29 -1.86 34.22
N VAL A 382 66.44 -2.00 35.53
CA VAL A 382 67.50 -2.83 36.12
C VAL A 382 66.99 -4.27 36.18
N ASN A 383 67.76 -5.21 35.63
CA ASN A 383 67.39 -6.62 35.70
C ASN A 383 67.72 -7.18 37.08
N SER A 384 67.03 -8.24 37.48
CA SER A 384 67.13 -8.86 38.81
C SER A 384 68.55 -9.30 39.21
N ASP A 385 69.47 -9.42 38.24
CA ASP A 385 70.88 -9.78 38.44
C ASP A 385 71.79 -8.58 38.75
N GLY A 386 71.30 -7.34 38.68
CA GLY A 386 72.05 -6.09 38.90
C GLY A 386 73.12 -5.77 37.85
N LYS A 387 73.56 -6.76 37.07
CA LYS A 387 74.63 -6.69 36.07
C LYS A 387 74.11 -6.31 34.67
N ARG A 388 72.94 -6.80 34.28
CA ARG A 388 72.30 -6.44 33.01
C ARG A 388 71.33 -5.27 33.19
N LYS A 389 71.35 -4.37 32.22
CA LYS A 389 70.41 -3.24 32.12
C LYS A 389 69.62 -3.41 30.83
N THR A 390 68.29 -3.36 30.94
CA THR A 390 67.40 -3.36 29.80
C THR A 390 66.98 -1.93 29.50
N ILE A 391 67.29 -1.47 28.30
CA ILE A 391 66.98 -0.14 27.80
C ILE A 391 65.81 -0.29 26.86
N ILE A 392 64.76 0.47 27.11
CA ILE A 392 63.54 0.40 26.32
C ILE A 392 63.43 1.72 25.58
N TYR A 393 63.42 1.64 24.25
CA TYR A 393 63.05 2.76 23.42
C TYR A 393 61.59 2.60 22.97
N GLU A 394 60.85 3.70 23.02
CA GLU A 394 59.49 3.80 22.49
C GLU A 394 59.49 4.90 21.44
N VAL A 395 59.08 4.56 20.23
CA VAL A 395 59.10 5.44 19.07
C VAL A 395 57.71 5.57 18.52
N GLU A 396 57.33 6.81 18.25
CA GLU A 396 56.07 7.18 17.60
C GLU A 396 56.40 8.05 16.37
N GLY A 397 55.91 7.68 15.20
CA GLY A 397 56.17 8.46 13.99
C GLY A 397 55.68 7.77 12.72
N PHE A 398 55.29 8.57 11.74
CA PHE A 398 54.88 8.10 10.43
C PHE A 398 55.42 9.04 9.32
N PRO A 399 56.01 8.54 8.22
CA PRO A 399 56.25 7.12 7.93
C PRO A 399 57.15 6.46 8.96
N ARG A 400 57.04 5.12 9.06
CA ARG A 400 57.72 4.32 10.10
C ARG A 400 59.20 4.70 10.20
N PRO A 401 59.66 5.23 11.36
CA PRO A 401 61.05 5.59 11.56
C PRO A 401 61.94 4.37 11.67
N GLU A 402 63.18 4.47 11.20
CA GLU A 402 64.27 3.54 11.48
C GLU A 402 64.98 3.98 12.76
N VAL A 403 65.32 3.03 13.64
CA VAL A 403 65.95 3.30 14.94
C VAL A 403 67.30 2.62 15.03
N GLN A 404 68.33 3.42 15.30
CA GLN A 404 69.70 2.97 15.52
C GLN A 404 70.21 3.49 16.86
N CYS A 405 70.73 2.59 17.70
CA CYS A 405 71.27 2.93 19.02
C CYS A 405 72.74 2.58 19.10
N THR A 406 73.55 3.52 19.57
CA THR A 406 74.99 3.38 19.74
C THR A 406 75.42 3.69 21.17
N SER A 407 76.51 3.07 21.58
CA SER A 407 77.19 3.36 22.84
C SER A 407 78.31 4.38 22.60
N MET A 408 78.26 5.54 23.28
CA MET A 408 79.24 6.62 23.10
C MET A 408 80.68 6.26 23.52
N SER A 409 80.86 5.28 24.41
CA SER A 409 82.20 4.90 24.90
C SER A 409 83.01 4.09 23.89
N ASN A 410 82.35 3.39 22.95
CA ASN A 410 83.00 2.50 22.00
C ASN A 410 82.47 2.60 20.56
N GLY A 411 81.47 3.45 20.30
CA GLY A 411 80.86 3.64 18.97
C GLY A 411 80.11 2.41 18.42
N LEU A 412 79.90 1.37 19.24
CA LEU A 412 79.32 0.11 18.80
C LEU A 412 77.80 0.24 18.65
N PHE A 413 77.25 -0.28 17.55
CA PHE A 413 75.81 -0.45 17.37
C PHE A 413 75.28 -1.54 18.31
N LEU A 414 74.20 -1.22 19.02
CA LEU A 414 73.59 -2.12 19.98
C LEU A 414 72.49 -2.95 19.33
N ASN A 415 72.52 -4.26 19.57
CA ASN A 415 71.47 -5.16 19.08
C ASN A 415 70.17 -4.94 19.87
N LYS A 416 69.08 -4.74 19.12
CA LYS A 416 67.71 -4.65 19.63
C LYS A 416 67.01 -5.99 19.58
N THR A 417 66.04 -6.19 20.46
CA THR A 417 65.05 -7.26 20.33
C THR A 417 64.08 -6.99 19.19
N ASP A 418 63.21 -7.95 18.89
CA ASP A 418 62.06 -7.72 18.02
C ASP A 418 61.21 -6.55 18.51
N GLU A 419 60.73 -5.76 17.54
CA GLU A 419 59.91 -4.59 17.81
C GLU A 419 58.49 -5.00 18.17
N ARG A 420 57.98 -4.47 19.28
CA ARG A 420 56.63 -4.69 19.78
C ARG A 420 55.74 -3.50 19.38
N PRO A 421 54.66 -3.73 18.61
CA PRO A 421 53.71 -2.66 18.28
C PRO A 421 52.93 -2.24 19.53
N LEU A 422 52.78 -0.93 19.72
CA LEU A 422 52.08 -0.30 20.85
C LEU A 422 50.84 0.50 20.42
N GLY A 423 50.66 0.75 19.13
CA GLY A 423 49.53 1.47 18.56
C GLY A 423 49.81 1.89 17.11
N ASN A 424 48.90 2.67 16.53
CA ASN A 424 49.09 3.23 15.19
C ASN A 424 50.34 4.12 15.18
N ALA A 425 51.29 3.80 14.31
CA ALA A 425 52.59 4.48 14.19
C ALA A 425 53.46 4.47 15.46
N LYS A 426 53.20 3.57 16.43
CA LYS A 426 53.94 3.49 17.70
C LYS A 426 54.44 2.09 18.01
N TYR A 427 55.71 1.96 18.38
CA TYR A 427 56.33 0.68 18.72
C TYR A 427 57.45 0.85 19.76
N SER A 428 57.85 -0.26 20.38
CA SER A 428 58.99 -0.29 21.30
C SER A 428 59.88 -1.48 21.05
N ALA A 429 61.16 -1.38 21.41
CA ALA A 429 62.03 -2.53 21.52
C ALA A 429 62.97 -2.38 22.72
N GLU A 430 63.58 -3.50 23.08
CA GLU A 430 64.47 -3.60 24.22
C GLU A 430 65.92 -3.80 23.73
N ILE A 431 66.86 -3.19 24.43
CA ILE A 431 68.29 -3.33 24.20
C ILE A 431 68.90 -3.76 25.54
N ILE A 432 69.55 -4.92 25.55
CA ILE A 432 70.13 -5.49 26.77
C ILE A 432 71.64 -5.26 26.74
N ILE A 433 72.15 -4.52 27.71
CA ILE A 433 73.59 -4.25 27.85
C ILE A 433 74.10 -4.66 29.25
N SER A 434 75.40 -4.96 29.34
CA SER A 434 76.12 -5.21 30.60
C SER A 434 77.34 -4.29 30.66
N PRO A 435 77.16 -3.00 30.97
CA PRO A 435 78.26 -2.03 30.89
C PRO A 435 79.26 -2.23 32.04
N GLU A 436 80.55 -2.30 31.71
CA GLU A 436 81.65 -2.37 32.71
C GLU A 436 81.94 -0.99 33.33
N GLU A 437 81.71 0.08 32.57
CA GLU A 437 81.84 1.48 32.98
C GLU A 437 80.57 2.27 32.67
N ASN A 438 80.41 3.45 33.27
CA ASN A 438 79.25 4.30 32.99
C ASN A 438 79.23 4.67 31.50
N VAL A 439 78.14 4.33 30.82
CA VAL A 439 77.99 4.51 29.37
C VAL A 439 76.79 5.39 29.06
N THR A 440 76.95 6.24 28.05
CA THR A 440 75.84 6.99 27.47
C THR A 440 75.38 6.27 26.20
N ILE A 441 74.12 5.85 26.19
CA ILE A 441 73.48 5.29 25.01
C ILE A 441 72.83 6.43 24.25
N VAL A 442 73.09 6.53 22.96
CA VAL A 442 72.46 7.48 22.05
C VAL A 442 71.63 6.69 21.07
N CYS A 443 70.33 6.96 21.02
CA CYS A 443 69.43 6.40 20.04
C CYS A 443 68.96 7.49 19.09
N THR A 444 69.01 7.19 17.80
CA THR A 444 68.54 8.03 16.71
C THR A 444 67.36 7.34 16.06
N ALA A 445 66.21 8.03 16.02
CA ALA A 445 65.05 7.63 15.25
C ALA A 445 64.93 8.55 14.03
N GLU A 446 64.82 7.99 12.83
CA GLU A 446 64.83 8.75 11.58
C GLU A 446 63.75 8.26 10.61
N ASN A 447 63.02 9.19 10.02
CA ASN A 447 62.18 8.93 8.85
C ASN A 447 62.43 9.97 7.77
N ARG A 448 61.72 9.87 6.63
CA ARG A 448 61.88 10.82 5.51
C ARG A 448 61.53 12.28 5.83
N LEU A 449 60.89 12.56 6.97
CA LEU A 449 60.46 13.90 7.38
C LEU A 449 61.42 14.53 8.39
N GLY A 450 62.12 13.72 9.19
CA GLY A 450 63.09 14.23 10.13
C GLY A 450 63.72 13.16 11.01
N ARG A 451 64.51 13.65 11.99
CA ARG A 451 65.33 12.84 12.88
C ARG A 451 65.20 13.34 14.31
N GLU A 452 65.04 12.42 15.27
CA GLU A 452 65.02 12.70 16.71
C GLU A 452 66.13 11.89 17.39
N ILE A 453 66.88 12.55 18.26
CA ILE A 453 68.02 11.95 18.97
C ILE A 453 67.78 12.08 20.47
N ARG A 454 67.90 10.96 21.19
CA ARG A 454 67.84 10.93 22.66
C ARG A 454 69.02 10.17 23.21
N SER A 455 69.51 10.62 24.36
CA SER A 455 70.58 9.96 25.09
C SER A 455 70.14 9.56 26.50
N LEU A 456 70.70 8.46 26.99
CA LEU A 456 70.44 7.95 28.33
C LEU A 456 71.74 7.47 28.99
N ASN A 457 72.01 7.99 30.18
CA ASN A 457 73.17 7.56 30.98
C ASN A 457 72.83 6.29 31.77
N VAL A 458 73.65 5.26 31.56
CA VAL A 458 73.53 3.95 32.19
C VAL A 458 74.77 3.69 33.02
N SER A 459 74.59 3.53 34.32
CA SER A 459 75.68 3.27 35.26
C SER A 459 76.03 1.79 35.34
N ALA A 460 77.32 1.48 35.42
CA ALA A 460 77.82 0.10 35.53
C ALA A 460 77.55 -0.54 36.90
N LYS A 461 77.56 0.27 37.97
CA LYS A 461 77.19 -0.14 39.33
C LYS A 461 75.88 0.53 39.71
N ASP A 462 74.96 -0.24 40.29
CA ASP A 462 73.80 0.38 40.94
C ASP A 462 74.28 1.02 42.24
N ASN A 463 74.15 2.35 42.31
CA ASN A 463 74.44 3.12 43.51
C ASN A 463 73.34 2.96 44.59
N ASN A 464 72.47 1.95 44.44
CA ASN A 464 71.27 1.76 45.27
C ASN A 464 71.61 1.19 46.67
N ASP A 465 72.78 0.57 46.82
CA ASP A 465 73.23 0.10 48.14
C ASP A 465 73.66 1.26 49.05
N ASN A 466 74.21 2.33 48.48
CA ASN A 466 74.59 3.53 49.23
C ASN A 466 73.35 4.32 49.70
N ALA A 467 72.28 4.37 48.90
CA ALA A 467 71.05 5.04 49.30
C ALA A 467 70.34 4.31 50.45
N LYS A 468 70.28 2.97 50.42
CA LYS A 468 69.71 2.17 51.51
C LYS A 468 70.56 2.19 52.78
N LEU A 469 71.89 2.20 52.65
CA LEU A 469 72.80 2.30 53.80
C LEU A 469 72.75 3.69 54.45
N ILE A 470 72.68 4.78 53.66
CA ILE A 470 72.54 6.14 54.19
C ILE A 470 71.18 6.33 54.86
N ILE A 471 70.08 5.83 54.28
CA ILE A 471 68.77 5.85 54.94
C ILE A 471 68.80 5.02 56.24
N GLY A 472 69.45 3.85 56.24
CA GLY A 472 69.63 3.03 57.45
C GLY A 472 70.44 3.72 58.56
N ILE A 473 71.54 4.42 58.20
CA ILE A 473 72.37 5.16 59.16
C ILE A 473 71.65 6.41 59.67
N VAL A 474 70.97 7.16 58.79
CA VAL A 474 70.23 8.38 59.19
C VAL A 474 69.03 8.02 60.06
N VAL A 475 68.29 6.97 59.73
CA VAL A 475 67.18 6.48 60.58
C VAL A 475 67.71 5.92 61.90
N GLY A 476 68.83 5.20 61.88
CA GLY A 476 69.50 4.72 63.10
C GLY A 476 69.97 5.85 64.01
N LEU A 477 70.60 6.89 63.46
CA LEU A 477 71.06 8.08 64.20
C LEU A 477 69.89 8.93 64.71
N LEU A 478 68.80 9.07 63.95
CA LEU A 478 67.59 9.76 64.39
C LEU A 478 66.90 9.02 65.53
N LEU A 479 66.82 7.69 65.48
CA LEU A 479 66.30 6.87 66.57
C LEU A 479 67.20 6.94 67.82
N ALA A 480 68.52 6.89 67.66
CA ALA A 480 69.47 7.05 68.76
C ALA A 480 69.38 8.45 69.40
N ALA A 481 69.23 9.50 68.60
CA ALA A 481 69.03 10.87 69.08
C ALA A 481 67.67 11.04 69.79
N LEU A 482 66.60 10.39 69.32
CA LEU A 482 65.31 10.35 70.01
C LEU A 482 65.40 9.62 71.36
N VAL A 483 66.12 8.50 71.43
CA VAL A 483 66.32 7.77 72.68
C VAL A 483 67.20 8.57 73.64
N ALA A 484 68.28 9.19 73.16
CA ALA A 484 69.14 10.06 73.96
C ALA A 484 68.38 11.32 74.43
N GLY A 485 67.54 11.91 73.57
CA GLY A 485 66.67 13.04 73.89
C GLY A 485 65.61 12.68 74.94
N LEU A 486 64.98 11.50 74.82
CA LEU A 486 64.05 10.98 75.84
C LEU A 486 64.76 10.68 77.17
N ALA A 487 65.96 10.10 77.14
CA ALA A 487 66.76 9.85 78.33
C ALA A 487 67.18 11.17 79.01
N TYR A 488 67.62 12.17 78.23
CA TYR A 488 67.95 13.50 78.72
C TYR A 488 66.72 14.25 79.25
N TRP A 489 65.55 14.10 78.61
CA TRP A 489 64.30 14.69 79.08
C TRP A 489 63.81 14.05 80.38
N ILE A 490 63.95 12.72 80.55
CA ILE A 490 63.68 12.04 81.81
C ILE A 490 64.68 12.46 82.90
N TYR A 491 65.95 12.66 82.55
CA TYR A 491 66.98 13.18 83.47
C TYR A 491 66.67 14.61 83.92
N MET A 492 66.35 15.52 82.99
CA MET A 492 65.95 16.90 83.28
C MET A 492 64.66 16.97 84.10
N LYS A 493 63.66 16.12 83.80
CA LYS A 493 62.39 16.08 84.54
C LYS A 493 62.53 15.59 85.99
N LYS A 494 63.69 15.02 86.36
CA LYS A 494 63.99 14.61 87.74
C LYS A 494 64.87 15.61 88.51
N SER A 495 65.41 16.68 87.89
CA SER A 495 66.46 17.51 88.52
C SER A 495 66.24 19.03 88.70
N SER A 496 65.13 19.64 88.27
CA SER A 496 64.97 21.09 88.57
C SER A 496 63.53 21.60 88.67
N SER A 497 63.02 21.56 89.90
CA SER A 497 62.29 22.70 90.47
C SER A 497 63.33 23.68 91.00
N ALA A 498 63.48 24.87 90.38
CA ALA A 498 63.86 26.14 91.04
C ALA A 498 64.26 27.25 90.03
N SER A 499 63.57 28.40 90.15
CA SER A 499 63.98 29.79 89.86
C SER A 499 64.21 30.21 88.38
N LYS A 500 63.40 31.09 87.74
CA LYS A 500 63.32 32.58 87.86
C LYS A 500 64.71 33.24 87.93
N HIS A 501 65.13 34.23 87.13
CA HIS A 501 64.44 35.43 86.59
C HIS A 501 65.40 36.22 85.66
N VAL A 502 64.86 37.10 84.77
CA VAL A 502 65.51 38.31 84.14
C VAL A 502 66.53 38.03 83.01
N GLY A 503 66.64 38.72 81.86
CA GLY A 503 66.01 39.91 81.25
C GLY A 503 66.99 40.57 80.23
N LYS A 504 66.47 41.17 79.13
CA LYS A 504 67.10 41.97 78.03
C LYS A 504 68.00 41.19 77.03
N GLU A 505 68.06 41.44 75.70
CA GLU A 505 67.72 42.61 74.85
C GLU A 505 67.66 42.21 73.33
N LEU A 506 67.18 43.14 72.48
CA LEU A 506 67.14 43.21 70.99
C LEU A 506 66.00 42.43 70.25
N GLY A 507 65.11 43.00 69.42
CA GLY A 507 64.96 44.38 68.93
C GLY A 507 64.86 44.49 67.39
N ASN A 508 63.66 44.18 66.85
CA ASN A 508 62.94 44.69 65.66
C ASN A 508 63.59 44.94 64.27
N THR A 509 62.87 44.50 63.22
CA THR A 509 62.55 45.14 61.91
C THR A 509 61.84 44.07 61.07
N GLU A 510 60.57 44.09 60.64
CA GLU A 510 59.55 45.09 60.30
C GLU A 510 59.81 45.94 59.04
N GLU A 511 58.88 45.77 58.07
CA GLU A 511 58.38 46.75 57.08
C GLU A 511 59.33 47.23 55.95
N ASN A 512 58.93 47.64 54.74
CA ASN A 512 57.63 48.05 54.18
C ASN A 512 57.71 48.19 52.63
N LYS A 513 56.55 48.05 51.96
CA LYS A 513 55.92 48.95 50.95
C LYS A 513 56.74 49.57 49.79
N LYS A 514 56.18 49.54 48.56
CA LYS A 514 55.90 50.76 47.76
C LYS A 514 55.01 50.52 46.53
N LEU A 515 54.00 51.41 46.41
CA LEU A 515 53.22 51.75 45.22
C LEU A 515 54.03 52.68 44.30
N GLU A 516 53.67 52.71 43.00
CA GLU A 516 53.46 53.88 42.11
C GLU A 516 53.14 53.32 40.70
N GLU A 517 51.89 53.35 40.21
CA GLU A 517 51.25 54.41 39.41
C GLU A 517 52.14 55.02 38.30
N ASN A 518 51.77 54.82 37.03
CA ASN A 518 51.52 55.95 36.12
C ASN A 518 50.74 55.58 34.85
N ASN A 519 49.85 56.52 34.52
CA ASN A 519 48.85 56.57 33.46
C ASN A 519 49.42 56.97 32.08
N HIS A 520 48.70 56.57 31.03
CA HIS A 520 48.20 57.35 29.86
C HIS A 520 47.95 56.35 28.71
N LYS A 521 46.77 56.13 28.12
CA LYS A 521 45.65 56.96 27.62
C LYS A 521 46.02 57.92 26.47
N SER A 522 45.76 57.48 25.23
CA SER A 522 45.14 58.24 24.12
C SER A 522 44.92 57.27 22.93
N GLU A 523 43.67 57.10 22.47
CA GLU A 523 43.05 57.67 21.25
C GLU A 523 43.43 56.88 19.97
N ALA A 524 42.53 56.50 19.06
CA ALA A 524 41.17 56.94 18.75
C ALA A 524 40.33 55.78 18.17
#